data_AF-A0A1Q7E339-F1
#
_entry.id   AF-A0A1Q7E339-F1
#
_cell.length_a   1.000
_cell.length_b   1.000
_cell.length_c   1.000
_cell.angle_alpha   90.00
_cell.angle_beta   90.00
_cell.angle_gamma   90.00
#
_symmetry.space_group_name_H-M   'P 1'
#
loop_
_entity.id
_entity.type
_entity.pdbx_description
1 polymer ?
#
loop_
_entity_poly.entity_id
_entity_poly.type
_entity_poly.pdbx_seq_one_letter_code
_entity_poly.pdbx_strand_id
1 'polypeptide(L)'
;MNATGLLRTEVEKGLGELVAWGLVTSDSFAGLRALLVPSDRRRPIGPLRRRRGRAAPFGVETAGRWSRVRPASLLPEEHVAEAVAWQLLRRYGVVFRRLVARETLLPPWRDVLRVFRRLEARGEIRGGRFVGGFSGEQYALPEAVGLLRSVRREEPHGELVAVSGADPLNLVGIVTPGETVPGLATNRLLYRDGVPVAVKEGEGGGRGEKFLVDVDPAVAHELRTALVRARPAPLVRAYLGKTAR
;
A
#
# COMPACT_ATOMS: atom_id res chain seq x y z
N MET A 1 3.73 -10.46 -35.59
CA MET A 1 4.66 -9.44 -35.06
C MET A 1 4.76 -8.28 -36.06
N ASN A 2 3.65 -7.65 -36.47
CA ASN A 2 3.64 -6.51 -37.42
C ASN A 2 2.29 -5.77 -37.55
N ALA A 3 1.37 -5.88 -36.58
CA ALA A 3 0.04 -5.25 -36.73
C ALA A 3 0.09 -3.71 -36.71
N THR A 4 1.13 -3.13 -36.12
CA THR A 4 1.28 -1.66 -35.96
C THR A 4 2.38 -1.06 -36.83
N GLY A 5 3.27 -1.87 -37.42
CA GLY A 5 4.46 -1.37 -38.15
C GLY A 5 5.50 -0.64 -37.30
N LEU A 6 5.35 -0.63 -35.96
CA LEU A 6 6.22 0.09 -35.03
C LEU A 6 7.35 -0.79 -34.48
N LEU A 7 8.43 -0.16 -34.01
CA LEU A 7 9.48 -0.85 -33.26
C LEU A 7 8.91 -1.37 -31.93
N ARG A 8 9.52 -2.45 -31.42
CA ARG A 8 9.10 -3.07 -30.15
C ARG A 8 9.08 -2.06 -28.99
N THR A 9 10.10 -1.23 -28.87
CA THR A 9 10.22 -0.20 -27.82
C THR A 9 9.13 0.86 -27.93
N GLU A 10 8.73 1.24 -29.15
CA GLU A 10 7.64 2.19 -29.41
C GLU A 10 6.29 1.59 -29.03
N VAL A 11 6.06 0.31 -29.35
CA VAL A 11 4.84 -0.40 -28.92
C VAL A 11 4.77 -0.50 -27.39
N GLU A 12 5.88 -0.83 -26.73
CA GLU A 12 5.93 -0.88 -25.26
C GLU A 12 5.68 0.49 -24.63
N LYS A 13 6.24 1.56 -25.20
CA LYS A 13 5.99 2.94 -24.76
C LYS A 13 4.52 3.33 -24.93
N GLY A 14 3.94 3.08 -26.12
CA GLY A 14 2.53 3.37 -26.40
C GLY A 14 1.58 2.55 -25.51
N LEU A 15 1.91 1.29 -25.22
CA LEU A 15 1.18 0.50 -24.23
C LEU A 15 1.30 1.11 -22.82
N GLY A 16 2.49 1.56 -22.43
CA GLY A 16 2.71 2.29 -21.18
C GLY A 16 1.83 3.52 -21.05
N GLU A 17 1.74 4.32 -22.11
CA GLU A 17 0.85 5.48 -22.17
C GLU A 17 -0.61 5.03 -22.05
N LEU A 18 -1.11 4.14 -22.92
CA LEU A 18 -2.50 3.68 -22.86
C LEU A 18 -2.91 3.10 -21.50
N VAL A 19 -1.99 2.41 -20.82
CA VAL A 19 -2.19 1.93 -19.44
C VAL A 19 -2.28 3.09 -18.45
N ALA A 20 -1.38 4.08 -18.55
CA ALA A 20 -1.42 5.27 -17.70
C ALA A 20 -2.71 6.09 -17.88
N TRP A 21 -3.28 6.10 -19.09
CA TRP A 21 -4.57 6.71 -19.40
C TRP A 21 -5.79 5.82 -19.05
N GLY A 22 -5.57 4.59 -18.55
CA GLY A 22 -6.64 3.67 -18.18
C GLY A 22 -7.42 3.09 -19.36
N LEU A 23 -6.84 3.11 -20.56
CA LEU A 23 -7.48 2.65 -21.80
C LEU A 23 -7.17 1.18 -22.12
N VAL A 24 -6.07 0.65 -21.60
CA VAL A 24 -5.61 -0.72 -21.80
C VAL A 24 -5.23 -1.35 -20.46
N THR A 25 -5.54 -2.63 -20.30
CA THR A 25 -5.19 -3.45 -19.13
C THR A 25 -4.56 -4.77 -19.56
N SER A 26 -3.86 -5.44 -18.64
CA SER A 26 -3.37 -6.81 -18.81
C SER A 26 -4.08 -7.73 -17.83
N ASP A 27 -4.33 -8.97 -18.25
CA ASP A 27 -4.79 -10.05 -17.35
C ASP A 27 -3.70 -10.52 -16.35
N SER A 28 -2.48 -9.95 -16.44
CA SER A 28 -1.37 -10.26 -15.53
C SER A 28 -0.59 -9.02 -15.09
N PHE A 29 -0.26 -8.99 -13.79
CA PHE A 29 0.59 -7.96 -13.19
C PHE A 29 2.04 -7.97 -13.72
N ALA A 30 2.50 -9.07 -14.32
CA ALA A 30 3.84 -9.14 -14.89
C ALA A 30 4.03 -8.10 -16.01
N GLY A 31 3.00 -7.85 -16.82
CA GLY A 31 3.04 -6.87 -17.91
C GLY A 31 3.07 -5.44 -17.44
N LEU A 32 2.23 -5.12 -16.46
CA LEU A 32 2.22 -3.80 -15.86
C LEU A 32 3.55 -3.48 -15.17
N ARG A 33 4.15 -4.46 -14.47
CA ARG A 33 5.46 -4.28 -13.83
C ARG A 33 6.61 -4.17 -14.82
N ALA A 34 6.51 -4.82 -15.99
CA ALA A 34 7.48 -4.64 -17.06
C ALA A 34 7.51 -3.16 -17.50
N LEU A 35 6.35 -2.53 -17.67
CA LEU A 35 6.23 -1.12 -18.06
C LEU A 35 6.80 -0.12 -17.03
N LEU A 36 6.91 -0.49 -15.75
CA LEU A 36 7.49 0.38 -14.71
C LEU A 36 9.00 0.58 -14.84
N VAL A 37 9.71 -0.38 -15.44
CA VAL A 37 11.16 -0.29 -15.65
C VAL A 37 11.40 0.12 -17.10
N PRO A 38 12.09 1.24 -17.38
CA PRO A 38 12.44 1.62 -18.75
C PRO A 38 13.15 0.49 -19.48
N SER A 39 12.82 0.26 -20.76
CA SER A 39 13.40 -0.80 -21.61
C SER A 39 14.93 -0.82 -21.53
N ASP A 40 15.55 0.35 -21.48
CA ASP A 40 17.01 0.53 -21.52
C ASP A 40 17.68 0.16 -20.19
N ARG A 41 16.91 0.16 -19.10
CA ARG A 41 17.34 -0.32 -17.77
C ARG A 41 17.05 -1.81 -17.56
N ARG A 42 16.27 -2.44 -18.43
CA ARG A 42 16.10 -3.90 -18.45
C ARG A 42 17.33 -4.51 -19.12
N ARG A 43 18.45 -4.62 -18.38
CA ARG A 43 19.66 -5.29 -18.90
C ARG A 43 19.30 -6.69 -19.39
N PRO A 44 19.56 -7.06 -20.65
CA PRO A 44 19.66 -8.46 -21.01
C PRO A 44 20.82 -9.04 -20.19
N ILE A 45 20.57 -10.09 -19.42
CA ILE A 45 21.66 -10.84 -18.81
C ILE A 45 22.50 -11.38 -19.98
N GLY A 46 23.74 -10.89 -20.10
CA GLY A 46 24.66 -11.16 -21.20
C GLY A 46 25.02 -12.64 -21.38
N PRO A 47 25.81 -12.95 -22.43
CA PRO A 47 25.80 -14.25 -23.09
C PRO A 47 26.73 -15.25 -22.40
N LEU A 48 26.23 -16.06 -21.48
CA LEU A 48 26.86 -17.33 -21.15
C LEU A 48 25.82 -18.43 -20.89
N ARG A 49 25.96 -19.49 -21.71
CA ARG A 49 25.42 -20.85 -21.58
C ARG A 49 23.95 -21.07 -21.97
N ARG A 50 23.83 -21.53 -23.21
CA ARG A 50 22.86 -22.54 -23.68
C ARG A 50 22.76 -23.70 -22.65
N ARG A 51 21.73 -23.69 -21.79
CA ARG A 51 21.06 -24.88 -21.25
C ARG A 51 19.76 -24.45 -20.55
N ARG A 52 18.62 -24.78 -21.17
CA ARG A 52 17.24 -24.66 -20.64
C ARG A 52 16.77 -23.25 -20.25
N GLY A 53 16.37 -22.51 -21.29
CA GLY A 53 15.23 -21.58 -21.34
C GLY A 53 14.68 -20.97 -20.05
N ARG A 54 15.30 -19.90 -19.58
CA ARG A 54 14.57 -18.80 -18.91
C ARG A 54 15.08 -17.49 -19.51
N ALA A 55 14.44 -17.06 -20.60
CA ALA A 55 14.43 -15.65 -20.98
C ALA A 55 14.00 -14.84 -19.75
N ALA A 56 14.48 -13.61 -19.60
CA ALA A 56 14.06 -12.73 -18.51
C ALA A 56 12.53 -12.84 -18.33
N PRO A 57 11.99 -13.21 -17.15
CA PRO A 57 10.56 -13.54 -16.98
C PRO A 57 9.57 -12.39 -17.20
N PHE A 58 10.02 -11.27 -17.77
CA PHE A 58 9.47 -9.94 -17.54
C PHE A 58 9.44 -9.05 -18.79
N GLY A 59 9.40 -9.65 -19.99
CA GLY A 59 9.09 -8.90 -21.20
C GLY A 59 7.59 -8.65 -21.30
N VAL A 60 7.17 -7.51 -21.86
CA VAL A 60 5.75 -7.15 -22.11
C VAL A 60 5.02 -8.24 -22.94
N GLU A 61 5.77 -9.01 -23.72
CA GLU A 61 5.37 -10.17 -24.52
C GLU A 61 5.11 -11.45 -23.70
N THR A 62 5.73 -11.58 -22.53
CA THR A 62 5.55 -12.74 -21.62
C THR A 62 4.48 -12.50 -20.55
N ALA A 63 3.79 -11.38 -20.67
CA ALA A 63 3.22 -10.67 -19.54
C ALA A 63 1.68 -10.71 -19.46
N GLY A 64 1.08 -11.69 -20.14
CA GLY A 64 -0.36 -11.86 -20.23
C GLY A 64 -0.97 -11.32 -21.53
N ARG A 65 -2.30 -11.40 -21.64
CA ARG A 65 -3.06 -10.80 -22.74
C ARG A 65 -3.40 -9.35 -22.38
N TRP A 66 -3.04 -8.44 -23.29
CA TRP A 66 -3.43 -7.04 -23.23
C TRP A 66 -4.82 -6.87 -23.87
N SER A 67 -5.67 -6.09 -23.23
CA SER A 67 -7.03 -5.82 -23.70
C SER A 67 -7.41 -4.36 -23.45
N ARG A 68 -8.27 -3.80 -24.31
CA ARG A 68 -8.83 -2.47 -24.08
C ARG A 68 -9.74 -2.52 -22.85
N VAL A 69 -9.56 -1.56 -21.94
CA VAL A 69 -10.49 -1.34 -20.83
C VAL A 69 -11.84 -0.98 -21.45
N ARG A 70 -12.81 -1.87 -21.27
CA ARG A 70 -14.19 -1.56 -21.62
C ARG A 70 -14.72 -0.63 -20.53
N PRO A 71 -15.49 0.41 -20.88
CA PRO A 71 -16.23 1.14 -19.85
C PRO A 71 -17.05 0.10 -19.09
N ALA A 72 -16.82 0.02 -17.77
CA ALA A 72 -17.56 -0.89 -16.93
C ALA A 72 -19.05 -0.57 -17.08
N SER A 73 -19.93 -1.59 -17.10
CA SER A 73 -21.31 -1.30 -16.72
C SER A 73 -21.23 -0.69 -15.32
N LEU A 74 -21.71 0.54 -15.16
CA LEU A 74 -21.64 1.22 -13.88
C LEU A 74 -22.33 0.32 -12.85
N LEU A 75 -21.56 -0.30 -11.95
CA LEU A 75 -22.14 -0.97 -10.81
C LEU A 75 -23.02 0.08 -10.10
N PRO A 76 -24.24 -0.29 -9.66
CA PRO A 76 -25.04 0.60 -8.84
C PRO A 76 -24.19 1.19 -7.71
N GLU A 77 -24.33 2.49 -7.45
CA GLU A 77 -23.49 3.21 -6.48
C GLU A 77 -23.50 2.54 -5.10
N GLU A 78 -24.61 1.90 -4.72
CA GLU A 78 -24.68 1.16 -3.44
C GLU A 78 -23.72 -0.04 -3.40
N HIS A 79 -23.57 -0.77 -4.51
CA HIS A 79 -22.68 -1.92 -4.56
C HIS A 79 -21.21 -1.47 -4.50
N VAL A 80 -20.90 -0.32 -5.11
CA VAL A 80 -19.58 0.30 -4.99
C VAL A 80 -19.32 0.73 -3.54
N ALA A 81 -20.29 1.40 -2.90
CA ALA A 81 -20.19 1.78 -1.50
C ALA A 81 -20.02 0.57 -0.57
N GLU A 82 -20.74 -0.53 -0.82
CA GLU A 82 -20.60 -1.75 -0.02
C GLU A 82 -19.26 -2.44 -0.22
N ALA A 83 -18.77 -2.54 -1.46
CA ALA A 83 -17.44 -3.07 -1.74
C ALA A 83 -16.35 -2.25 -1.04
N VAL A 84 -16.44 -0.92 -1.11
CA VAL A 84 -15.50 0.00 -0.44
C VAL A 84 -15.60 -0.13 1.08
N ALA A 85 -16.80 -0.20 1.66
CA ALA A 85 -16.99 -0.39 3.10
C ALA A 85 -16.29 -1.65 3.60
N TRP A 86 -16.44 -2.78 2.89
CA TRP A 86 -15.75 -4.03 3.21
C TRP A 86 -14.23 -3.93 3.04
N GLN A 87 -13.76 -3.25 2.00
CA GLN A 87 -12.33 -3.03 1.81
C GLN A 87 -11.73 -2.24 2.97
N LEU A 88 -12.39 -1.17 3.42
CA LEU A 88 -11.95 -0.36 4.56
C LEU A 88 -11.91 -1.19 5.85
N LEU A 89 -12.94 -1.99 6.11
CA LEU A 89 -13.01 -2.87 7.28
C LEU A 89 -11.89 -3.91 7.29
N ARG A 90 -11.63 -4.57 6.15
CA ARG A 90 -10.53 -5.54 6.02
C ARG A 90 -9.15 -4.91 6.16
N ARG A 91 -9.00 -3.67 5.66
CA ARG A 91 -7.72 -2.96 5.71
C ARG A 91 -7.40 -2.47 7.12
N TYR A 92 -8.36 -1.88 7.81
CA TYR A 92 -8.13 -1.16 9.07
C TYR A 92 -8.64 -1.89 10.32
N GLY A 93 -9.57 -2.84 10.17
CA GLY A 93 -10.25 -3.51 11.28
C GLY A 93 -11.30 -2.63 11.96
N VAL A 94 -10.95 -1.38 12.28
CA VAL A 94 -11.83 -0.32 12.79
C VAL A 94 -11.86 0.84 11.81
N VAL A 95 -13.04 1.39 11.52
CA VAL A 95 -13.23 2.46 10.55
C VAL A 95 -14.06 3.60 11.16
N PHE A 96 -13.61 4.82 10.92
CA PHE A 96 -14.31 6.07 11.26
C PHE A 96 -13.89 7.16 10.29
N ARG A 97 -14.67 8.25 10.20
CA ARG A 97 -14.53 9.26 9.13
C ARG A 97 -13.12 9.84 8.99
N ARG A 98 -12.47 10.17 10.11
CA ARG A 98 -11.14 10.79 10.09
C ARG A 98 -10.03 9.81 9.67
N LEU A 99 -10.18 8.52 9.94
CA LEU A 99 -9.21 7.49 9.57
C LEU A 99 -8.97 7.43 8.06
N VAL A 100 -10.06 7.58 7.30
CA VAL A 100 -10.04 7.41 5.84
C VAL A 100 -9.72 8.70 5.09
N ALA A 101 -9.20 9.72 5.79
CA ALA A 101 -8.88 11.03 5.19
C ALA A 101 -7.86 10.94 4.03
N ARG A 102 -7.07 9.85 3.97
CA ARG A 102 -6.09 9.60 2.91
C ARG A 102 -6.59 8.67 1.79
N GLU A 103 -7.74 8.03 1.97
CA GLU A 103 -8.25 7.10 0.97
C GLU A 103 -8.76 7.89 -0.24
N THR A 104 -8.21 7.55 -1.41
CA THR A 104 -8.57 8.19 -2.68
C THR A 104 -9.76 7.46 -3.30
N LEU A 105 -10.55 8.18 -4.10
CA LEU A 105 -11.69 7.62 -4.84
C LEU A 105 -12.80 7.01 -3.95
N LEU A 106 -12.93 7.48 -2.71
CA LEU A 106 -14.04 7.07 -1.86
C LEU A 106 -15.39 7.57 -2.39
N PRO A 107 -16.44 6.74 -2.36
CA PRO A 107 -17.81 7.22 -2.45
C PRO A 107 -18.09 8.25 -1.34
N PRO A 108 -19.12 9.09 -1.50
CA PRO A 108 -19.49 10.04 -0.46
C PRO A 108 -19.66 9.33 0.88
N TRP A 109 -19.05 9.88 1.95
CA TRP A 109 -19.01 9.22 3.27
C TRP A 109 -20.39 8.80 3.80
N ARG A 110 -21.44 9.57 3.47
CA ARG A 110 -22.83 9.25 3.81
C ARG A 110 -23.30 7.89 3.26
N ASP A 111 -22.82 7.50 2.09
CA ASP A 111 -23.25 6.28 1.40
C ASP A 111 -22.54 5.07 2.00
N VAL A 112 -21.25 5.23 2.32
CA VAL A 112 -20.48 4.25 3.12
C VAL A 112 -21.09 4.09 4.52
N LEU A 113 -21.50 5.19 5.17
CA LEU A 113 -22.12 5.17 6.50
C LEU A 113 -23.47 4.43 6.49
N ARG A 114 -24.29 4.61 5.45
CA ARG A 114 -25.54 3.85 5.27
C ARG A 114 -25.28 2.35 5.16
N VAL A 115 -24.21 1.95 4.46
CA VAL A 115 -23.79 0.55 4.42
C VAL A 115 -23.38 0.06 5.81
N PHE A 116 -22.54 0.78 6.53
CA PHE A 116 -22.11 0.36 7.87
C PHE A 116 -23.28 0.16 8.83
N ARG A 117 -24.25 1.08 8.86
CA ARG A 117 -25.48 0.92 9.66
C ARG A 117 -26.28 -0.33 9.25
N ARG A 118 -26.36 -0.62 7.94
CA ARG A 118 -27.01 -1.83 7.42
C ARG A 118 -26.28 -3.10 7.85
N LEU A 119 -24.95 -3.11 7.78
CA LEU A 119 -24.12 -4.23 8.22
C LEU A 119 -24.19 -4.44 9.73
N GLU A 120 -24.25 -3.37 10.50
CA GLU A 120 -24.44 -3.43 11.96
C GLU A 120 -25.82 -3.99 12.31
N ALA A 121 -26.88 -3.52 11.66
CA ALA A 121 -28.24 -4.04 11.86
C ALA A 121 -28.35 -5.54 11.51
N ARG A 122 -27.55 -6.00 10.54
CA ARG A 122 -27.39 -7.43 10.20
C ARG A 122 -26.50 -8.20 11.17
N GLY A 123 -25.82 -7.53 12.10
CA GLY A 123 -24.91 -8.14 13.07
C GLY A 123 -23.53 -8.54 12.50
N GLU A 124 -23.23 -8.18 11.26
CA GLU A 124 -21.98 -8.53 10.57
C GLU A 124 -20.78 -7.73 11.11
N ILE A 125 -21.04 -6.51 11.57
CA ILE A 125 -20.05 -5.62 12.19
C ILE A 125 -20.57 -5.05 13.51
N ARG A 126 -19.72 -4.36 14.25
CA ARG A 126 -20.08 -3.70 15.52
C ARG A 126 -19.91 -2.19 15.41
N GLY A 127 -20.97 -1.44 15.68
CA GLY A 127 -20.87 -0.01 15.96
C GLY A 127 -20.45 0.24 17.41
N GLY A 128 -19.74 1.33 17.66
CA GLY A 128 -19.32 1.69 19.01
C GLY A 128 -18.27 2.79 19.06
N ARG A 129 -17.54 2.85 20.17
CA ARG A 129 -16.41 3.75 20.39
C ARG A 129 -15.19 2.92 20.74
N PHE A 130 -14.37 2.68 19.73
CA PHE A 130 -13.18 1.83 19.81
C PHE A 130 -11.91 2.66 19.94
N VAL A 131 -11.87 3.84 19.32
CA VAL A 131 -10.75 4.78 19.34
C VAL A 131 -11.12 6.04 20.10
N GLY A 132 -10.36 6.36 21.15
CA GLY A 132 -10.51 7.59 21.95
C GLY A 132 -10.08 8.85 21.19
N GLY A 133 -10.57 10.01 21.61
CA GLY A 133 -10.21 11.31 21.00
C GLY A 133 -10.91 11.65 19.67
N PHE A 134 -11.72 10.73 19.12
CA PHE A 134 -12.47 10.95 17.88
C PHE A 134 -13.97 10.94 18.12
N SER A 135 -14.67 11.94 17.56
CA SER A 135 -16.12 12.03 17.54
C SER A 135 -16.71 11.30 16.32
N GLY A 136 -18.02 11.07 16.36
CA GLY A 136 -18.77 10.38 15.31
C GLY A 136 -18.87 8.87 15.51
N GLU A 137 -19.61 8.25 14.59
CA GLU A 137 -19.81 6.80 14.54
C GLU A 137 -18.52 6.08 14.14
N GLN A 138 -18.23 4.96 14.81
CA GLN A 138 -17.11 4.07 14.49
C GLN A 138 -17.65 2.65 14.35
N TYR A 139 -17.07 1.92 13.42
CA TYR A 139 -17.48 0.56 13.09
C TYR A 139 -16.27 -0.36 13.06
N ALA A 140 -16.42 -1.58 13.55
CA ALA A 140 -15.34 -2.55 13.61
C ALA A 140 -15.79 -3.94 13.19
N LEU A 141 -14.87 -4.69 12.57
CA LEU A 141 -15.03 -6.14 12.46
C LEU A 141 -15.07 -6.76 13.87
N PRO A 142 -15.92 -7.77 14.13
CA PRO A 142 -15.97 -8.42 15.44
C PRO A 142 -14.60 -8.96 15.91
N GLU A 143 -13.84 -9.50 14.96
CA GLU A 143 -12.47 -10.00 15.14
C GLU A 143 -11.51 -8.89 15.58
N ALA A 144 -11.60 -7.71 14.97
CA ALA A 144 -10.76 -6.56 15.30
C ALA A 144 -11.01 -6.09 16.74
N VAL A 145 -12.25 -6.15 17.24
CA VAL A 145 -12.56 -5.84 18.64
C VAL A 145 -11.87 -6.83 19.60
N GLY A 146 -11.83 -8.11 19.24
CA GLY A 146 -11.09 -9.14 19.98
C GLY A 146 -9.59 -8.84 20.02
N LEU A 147 -8.99 -8.55 18.87
CA LEU A 147 -7.57 -8.22 18.72
C LEU A 147 -7.17 -6.97 19.51
N LEU A 148 -7.99 -5.91 19.49
CA LEU A 148 -7.72 -4.70 20.28
C LEU A 148 -7.68 -5.00 21.79
N ARG A 149 -8.53 -5.91 22.27
CA ARG A 149 -8.54 -6.32 23.67
C ARG A 149 -7.35 -7.20 24.04
N SER A 150 -6.87 -8.05 23.12
CA SER A 150 -5.69 -8.89 23.37
C SER A 150 -4.42 -8.03 23.40
N VAL A 151 -4.24 -7.15 22.41
CA VAL A 151 -3.09 -6.23 22.34
C VAL A 151 -3.02 -5.35 23.57
N ARG A 152 -4.15 -4.86 24.08
CA ARG A 152 -4.18 -4.05 25.33
C ARG A 152 -3.68 -4.81 26.56
N ARG A 153 -3.78 -6.14 26.58
CA ARG A 153 -3.34 -6.99 27.71
C ARG A 153 -1.89 -7.46 27.56
N GLU A 154 -1.32 -7.33 26.37
CA GLU A 154 0.04 -7.77 26.08
C GLU A 154 1.05 -6.72 26.55
N GLU A 155 2.16 -7.18 27.10
CA GLU A 155 3.26 -6.27 27.45
C GLU A 155 3.98 -5.80 26.18
N PRO A 156 4.36 -4.52 26.08
CA PRO A 156 5.13 -4.03 24.94
C PRO A 156 6.51 -4.73 24.86
N HIS A 157 6.82 -5.33 23.72
CA HIS A 157 8.09 -6.05 23.51
C HIS A 157 9.14 -5.21 22.77
N GLY A 158 8.82 -3.96 22.42
CA GLY A 158 9.72 -3.06 21.70
C GLY A 158 9.83 -3.37 20.21
N GLU A 159 8.81 -3.98 19.59
CA GLU A 159 8.89 -4.36 18.18
C GLU A 159 8.96 -3.12 17.28
N LEU A 160 10.03 -3.04 16.48
CA LEU A 160 10.26 -1.96 15.53
C LEU A 160 9.78 -2.34 14.11
N VAL A 161 8.80 -1.60 13.61
CA VAL A 161 8.22 -1.79 12.27
C VAL A 161 8.34 -0.51 11.46
N ALA A 162 9.12 -0.57 10.38
CA ALA A 162 9.24 0.52 9.42
C ALA A 162 8.28 0.33 8.24
N VAL A 163 7.51 1.38 7.91
CA VAL A 163 6.58 1.41 6.77
C VAL A 163 6.91 2.57 5.83
N SER A 164 6.38 2.49 4.60
CA SER A 164 6.46 3.59 3.64
C SER A 164 5.49 4.71 4.01
N GLY A 165 5.82 5.97 3.68
CA GLY A 165 4.87 7.07 3.76
C GLY A 165 3.66 6.90 2.84
N ALA A 166 3.81 6.19 1.73
CA ALA A 166 2.71 5.84 0.84
C ALA A 166 1.85 4.67 1.35
N ASP A 167 2.22 4.03 2.46
CA ASP A 167 1.45 2.94 3.05
C ASP A 167 0.15 3.48 3.70
N PRO A 168 -1.00 2.81 3.56
CA PRO A 168 -2.25 3.20 4.23
C PRO A 168 -2.15 3.26 5.77
N LEU A 169 -1.16 2.59 6.37
CA LEU A 169 -0.86 2.67 7.80
C LEU A 169 -0.10 3.96 8.19
N ASN A 170 0.14 4.88 7.26
CA ASN A 170 0.57 6.24 7.57
C ASN A 170 -0.57 7.05 8.24
N LEU A 171 -0.79 6.77 9.51
CA LEU A 171 -1.81 7.36 10.37
C LEU A 171 -1.25 8.43 11.32
N VAL A 172 0.03 8.79 11.17
CA VAL A 172 0.69 9.84 11.96
C VAL A 172 0.03 11.20 11.70
N GLY A 173 -0.33 11.89 12.78
CA GLY A 173 -1.11 13.14 12.74
C GLY A 173 -2.61 12.95 12.46
N ILE A 174 -3.03 11.74 12.08
CA ILE A 174 -4.45 11.39 11.87
C ILE A 174 -5.03 10.80 13.15
N VAL A 175 -4.44 9.69 13.61
CA VAL A 175 -4.82 8.98 14.83
C VAL A 175 -3.98 9.42 16.02
N THR A 176 -2.71 9.71 15.79
CA THR A 176 -1.80 10.25 16.82
C THR A 176 -1.79 11.78 16.79
N PRO A 177 -1.50 12.44 17.93
CA PRO A 177 -1.21 13.88 17.94
C PRO A 177 -0.01 14.23 17.06
N GLY A 178 0.07 15.50 16.66
CA GLY A 178 1.18 16.05 15.90
C GLY A 178 0.87 16.31 14.41
N GLU A 179 1.92 16.68 13.68
CA GLU A 179 1.84 17.01 12.25
C GLU A 179 1.67 15.75 11.41
N THR A 180 0.94 15.87 10.30
CA THR A 180 0.75 14.77 9.36
C THR A 180 1.97 14.60 8.46
N VAL A 181 2.42 13.35 8.28
CA VAL A 181 3.52 13.04 7.33
C VAL A 181 2.95 12.88 5.92
N PRO A 182 3.52 13.53 4.88
CA PRO A 182 3.07 13.36 3.49
C PRO A 182 3.11 11.90 3.02
N GLY A 183 2.13 11.52 2.20
CA GLY A 183 1.91 10.16 1.69
C GLY A 183 2.88 9.71 0.58
N LEU A 184 4.16 10.04 0.68
CA LEU A 184 5.15 9.82 -0.38
C LEU A 184 5.91 8.51 -0.16
N ALA A 185 6.22 7.80 -1.24
CA ALA A 185 6.97 6.52 -1.18
C ALA A 185 8.40 6.69 -0.65
N THR A 186 8.96 7.89 -0.81
CA THR A 186 10.27 8.32 -0.33
C THR A 186 10.30 8.51 1.19
N ASN A 187 9.14 8.79 1.80
CA ASN A 187 9.03 8.97 3.24
C ASN A 187 9.01 7.62 3.96
N ARG A 188 9.48 7.59 5.20
CA ARG A 188 9.45 6.42 6.09
C ARG A 188 8.89 6.78 7.45
N LEU A 189 8.16 5.84 8.04
CA LEU A 189 7.65 5.94 9.40
C LEU A 189 8.09 4.71 10.17
N LEU A 190 8.59 4.92 11.38
CA LEU A 190 8.97 3.87 12.31
C LEU A 190 7.98 3.82 13.45
N TYR A 191 7.38 2.66 13.64
CA TYR A 191 6.53 2.34 14.78
C TYR A 191 7.30 1.46 15.76
N ARG A 192 7.09 1.70 17.05
CA ARG A 192 7.46 0.82 18.15
C ARG A 192 6.18 0.36 18.82
N ASP A 193 5.89 -0.94 18.76
CA ASP A 193 4.65 -1.52 19.30
C ASP A 193 3.38 -0.77 18.84
N GLY A 194 3.36 -0.33 17.57
CA GLY A 194 2.24 0.43 16.98
C GLY A 194 2.22 1.93 17.29
N VAL A 195 3.13 2.45 18.12
CA VAL A 195 3.28 3.89 18.40
C VAL A 195 4.37 4.49 17.50
N PRO A 196 4.11 5.60 16.77
CA PRO A 196 5.10 6.19 15.90
C PRO A 196 6.21 6.86 16.72
N VAL A 197 7.47 6.52 16.43
CA VAL A 197 8.64 7.01 17.19
C VAL A 197 9.59 7.86 16.34
N ALA A 198 9.65 7.62 15.03
CA ALA A 198 10.49 8.40 14.13
C ALA A 198 9.91 8.46 12.71
N VAL A 199 10.19 9.56 12.02
CA VAL A 199 9.82 9.77 10.62
C VAL A 199 11.03 10.24 9.84
N LYS A 200 11.06 9.91 8.55
CA LYS A 200 12.04 10.40 7.60
C LYS A 200 11.34 10.93 6.37
N GLU A 201 11.58 12.20 6.06
CA GLU A 201 11.02 12.84 4.87
C GLU A 201 12.13 13.07 3.82
N GLY A 202 11.90 12.64 2.58
CA GLY A 202 12.81 12.83 1.44
C GLY A 202 13.90 11.77 1.23
N GLU A 203 14.53 11.81 0.03
CA GLU A 203 15.66 10.95 -0.35
C GLU A 203 16.99 11.71 -0.26
N GLY A 204 17.83 11.39 0.72
CA GLY A 204 19.25 11.77 0.71
C GLY A 204 19.84 12.21 2.06
N GLY A 205 20.82 11.45 2.57
CA GLY A 205 21.88 11.98 3.44
C GLY A 205 21.49 12.48 4.84
N GLY A 206 20.60 11.79 5.56
CA GLY A 206 20.34 12.03 7.00
C GLY A 206 19.63 13.36 7.34
N ARG A 207 19.34 14.21 6.36
CA ARG A 207 18.55 15.43 6.54
C ARG A 207 17.07 15.07 6.36
N GLY A 208 16.25 15.33 7.39
CA GLY A 208 14.81 15.03 7.39
C GLY A 208 14.39 13.92 8.36
N GLU A 209 15.28 13.41 9.21
CA GLU A 209 14.92 12.48 10.29
C GLU A 209 14.42 13.28 11.50
N LYS A 210 13.18 13.00 11.93
CA LYS A 210 12.54 13.62 13.09
C LYS A 210 12.08 12.53 14.05
N PHE A 211 12.56 12.58 15.29
CA PHE A 211 12.04 11.75 16.37
C PHE A 211 10.77 12.38 16.93
N LEU A 212 9.76 11.56 17.16
CA LEU A 212 8.46 11.98 17.71
C LEU A 212 8.38 11.80 19.22
N VAL A 213 9.40 11.18 19.81
CA VAL A 213 9.56 10.92 21.23
C VAL A 213 10.95 11.38 21.66
N ASP A 214 11.12 11.67 22.94
CA ASP A 214 12.44 11.93 23.51
C ASP A 214 13.23 10.61 23.58
N VAL A 215 14.44 10.63 23.03
CA VAL A 215 15.27 9.42 22.88
C VAL A 215 16.69 9.68 23.37
N ASP A 216 17.19 8.79 24.21
CA ASP A 216 18.61 8.75 24.57
C ASP A 216 19.49 8.56 23.31
N PRO A 217 20.65 9.23 23.21
CA PRO A 217 21.59 9.05 22.09
C PRO A 217 21.88 7.60 21.69
N ALA A 218 21.96 6.66 22.64
CA ALA A 218 22.19 5.25 22.36
C ALA A 218 21.01 4.61 21.60
N VAL A 219 19.78 4.86 22.06
CA VAL A 219 18.55 4.35 21.44
C VAL A 219 18.28 5.05 20.11
N ALA A 220 18.68 6.31 19.96
CA ALA A 220 18.52 7.06 18.72
C ALA A 220 19.28 6.41 17.54
N HIS A 221 20.44 5.80 17.78
CA HIS A 221 21.18 5.09 16.74
C HIS A 221 20.45 3.83 16.24
N GLU A 222 19.88 3.06 17.16
CA GLU A 222 19.08 1.88 16.85
C GLU A 222 17.86 2.24 16.00
N LEU A 223 17.10 3.27 16.42
CA LEU A 223 15.92 3.72 15.70
C LEU A 223 16.23 4.21 14.29
N ARG A 224 17.33 4.96 14.08
CA ARG A 224 17.77 5.35 12.73
C ARG A 224 18.03 4.14 11.84
N THR A 225 18.71 3.14 12.41
CA THR A 225 19.03 1.91 11.70
C THR A 225 17.75 1.16 11.31
N ALA A 226 16.76 1.08 12.21
CA ALA A 226 15.48 0.45 11.93
C ALA A 226 14.64 1.22 10.90
N LEU A 227 14.64 2.56 10.94
CA LEU A 227 13.89 3.43 10.03
C LEU A 227 14.31 3.28 8.56
N VAL A 228 15.59 3.02 8.31
CA VAL A 228 16.15 2.85 6.95
C VAL A 228 16.07 1.40 6.47
N ARG A 229 15.88 0.42 7.38
CA ARG A 229 15.73 -0.99 7.02
C ARG A 229 14.43 -1.22 6.26
N ALA A 230 14.52 -1.20 4.94
CA ALA A 230 13.47 -1.73 4.09
C ALA A 230 13.34 -3.25 4.35
N ARG A 231 12.18 -3.69 4.83
CA ARG A 231 11.76 -5.09 4.74
C ARG A 231 10.96 -5.25 3.44
N PRO A 232 11.59 -5.47 2.27
CA PRO A 232 10.83 -5.75 1.06
C PRO A 232 9.92 -6.95 1.32
N ALA A 233 8.66 -6.87 0.90
CA ALA A 233 7.72 -7.97 1.03
C ALA A 233 8.32 -9.25 0.42
N PRO A 234 8.10 -10.44 1.01
CA PRO A 234 8.73 -11.69 0.56
C PRO A 234 8.57 -11.95 -0.95
N LEU A 235 7.39 -11.63 -1.51
CA LEU A 235 7.11 -11.76 -2.95
C LEU A 235 7.92 -10.77 -3.81
N VAL A 236 8.21 -9.58 -3.27
CA VAL A 236 9.02 -8.55 -3.95
C VAL A 236 10.51 -8.89 -3.85
N ARG A 237 10.96 -9.59 -2.80
CA ARG A 237 12.35 -10.08 -2.69
C ARG A 237 12.71 -11.01 -3.84
N ALA A 238 11.80 -11.93 -4.18
CA ALA A 238 11.93 -12.80 -5.34
C ALA A 238 12.01 -12.02 -6.66
N TYR A 239 11.26 -10.92 -6.77
CA TYR A 239 11.27 -10.03 -7.94
C TYR A 239 12.57 -9.19 -8.05
N LEU A 240 13.15 -8.78 -6.92
CA LEU A 240 14.38 -7.98 -6.85
C LEU A 240 15.68 -8.81 -6.87
N GLY A 241 15.59 -10.14 -6.98
CA GLY A 241 16.76 -11.04 -6.95
C GLY A 241 17.51 -11.03 -5.61
N LYS A 242 16.90 -10.54 -4.53
CA LYS A 242 17.50 -10.49 -3.20
C LYS A 242 17.11 -11.75 -2.42
N THR A 243 18.03 -12.70 -2.30
CA THR A 243 17.89 -13.85 -1.40
C THR A 243 17.87 -13.39 0.05
N ALA A 244 17.12 -14.10 0.90
CA ALA A 244 17.08 -13.85 2.33
C ALA A 244 18.51 -13.92 2.90
N ARG A 245 18.91 -12.87 3.60
CA ARG A 245 19.90 -12.94 4.69
C ARG A 245 19.14 -12.75 5.98
#